data_AF-A0A916QJL6-F1
#
_entry.id   AF-A0A916QJL6-F1
#
_cell.length_a   1.000
_cell.length_b   1.000
_cell.length_c   1.000
_cell.angle_alpha   90.00
_cell.angle_beta   90.00
_cell.angle_gamma   90.00
#
_symmetry.space_group_name_H-M   'P 1'
#
loop_
_entity.id
_entity.type
_entity.pdbx_description
1 polymer ?
#
loop_
_entity_poly.entity_id
_entity_poly.type
_entity_poly.pdbx_seq_one_letter_code
_entity_poly.pdbx_strand_id
1 'polypeptide(L)'
;MKNKKKLILLCLPLVLFASTATTSIALADTVYYKRTPVYWEHGNWGKVRSYSNVQSHRYTHSSTANGVFSGWKKKGVTAKASTWISPTKKATAYWDCKG
;
A
#
# COMPACT_ATOMS: atom_id res chain seq x y z
N MET A 1 -2.78 -1.29 52.58
CA MET A 1 -3.13 -1.65 51.18
C MET A 1 -4.24 -0.75 50.64
N LYS A 2 -3.98 0.51 50.25
CA LYS A 2 -5.02 1.42 49.70
C LYS A 2 -4.69 2.03 48.32
N ASN A 3 -3.46 1.86 47.82
CA ASN A 3 -3.01 2.53 46.58
C ASN A 3 -2.84 1.59 45.37
N LYS A 4 -2.95 0.26 45.54
CA LYS A 4 -2.80 -0.71 44.45
C LYS A 4 -3.99 -0.71 43.46
N LYS A 5 -5.18 -0.31 43.90
CA LYS A 5 -6.40 -0.24 43.08
C LYS A 5 -6.41 0.93 42.08
N LYS A 6 -5.70 2.02 42.39
CA LYS A 6 -5.58 3.20 41.49
C LYS A 6 -4.60 2.98 40.34
N LEU A 7 -3.59 2.14 40.54
CA LEU A 7 -2.60 1.81 39.51
C LEU A 7 -3.18 0.92 38.41
N ILE A 8 -4.09 0.00 38.77
CA ILE A 8 -4.78 -0.89 37.82
C ILE A 8 -5.77 -0.11 36.94
N LEU A 9 -6.41 0.94 37.49
CA LEU A 9 -7.34 1.78 36.73
C LEU A 9 -6.65 2.73 35.73
N LEU A 10 -5.36 3.03 35.91
CA LEU A 10 -4.64 3.96 35.03
C LEU A 10 -4.04 3.27 33.79
N CYS A 11 -3.81 1.95 33.85
CA CYS A 11 -3.25 1.19 32.73
C CYS A 11 -4.31 0.69 31.73
N LEU A 12 -5.59 0.61 32.13
CA LEU A 12 -6.67 0.11 31.27
C LEU A 12 -6.96 0.99 30.03
N PRO A 13 -6.93 2.34 30.08
CA PRO A 13 -7.16 3.15 28.88
C PRO A 13 -5.98 3.16 27.90
N LEU A 14 -4.75 2.82 28.33
CA LEU A 14 -3.58 2.83 27.44
C LEU A 14 -3.56 1.65 26.46
N VAL A 15 -4.17 0.51 26.85
CA VAL A 15 -4.28 -0.69 26.00
C VAL A 15 -5.38 -0.53 24.94
N LEU A 16 -6.41 0.28 25.21
CA LEU A 16 -7.53 0.54 24.29
C LEU A 16 -7.18 1.46 23.11
N PHE A 17 -6.12 2.27 23.22
CA PHE A 17 -5.64 3.10 22.10
C PHE A 17 -4.65 2.36 21.17
N ALA A 18 -4.06 1.26 21.62
CA ALA A 18 -3.08 0.49 20.84
C ALA A 18 -3.71 -0.39 19.76
N SER A 19 -5.04 -0.56 19.74
CA SER A 19 -5.73 -1.51 18.87
C SER A 19 -6.34 -0.90 17.61
N THR A 20 -6.00 0.34 17.22
CA THR A 20 -6.23 0.77 15.83
C THR A 20 -5.17 0.17 14.94
N ALA A 21 -5.17 -1.17 14.85
CA ALA A 21 -4.48 -1.90 13.80
C ALA A 21 -4.96 -1.28 12.48
N THR A 22 -4.09 -0.46 11.89
CA THR A 22 -4.39 0.20 10.64
C THR A 22 -4.43 -0.90 9.60
N THR A 23 -5.63 -1.30 9.21
CA THR A 23 -5.86 -2.31 8.19
C THR A 23 -5.19 -1.86 6.90
N SER A 24 -4.07 -2.49 6.56
CA SER A 24 -3.43 -2.35 5.26
C SER A 24 -4.35 -3.01 4.24
N ILE A 25 -4.96 -2.20 3.38
CA ILE A 25 -5.71 -2.72 2.24
C ILE A 25 -4.69 -2.96 1.13
N ALA A 26 -4.25 -4.20 1.01
CA ALA A 26 -3.52 -4.67 -0.15
C ALA A 26 -4.55 -5.21 -1.15
N LEU A 27 -4.74 -4.53 -2.28
CA LEU A 27 -5.58 -5.01 -3.38
C LEU A 27 -4.65 -5.56 -4.45
N ALA A 28 -4.75 -6.87 -4.70
CA ALA A 28 -4.13 -7.50 -5.86
C ALA A 28 -5.21 -7.69 -6.92
N ASP A 29 -5.08 -6.95 -8.01
CA ASP A 29 -6.00 -6.97 -9.14
C ASP A 29 -5.31 -7.58 -10.36
N THR A 30 -6.04 -8.41 -11.09
CA THR A 30 -5.66 -8.76 -12.46
C THR A 30 -6.31 -7.76 -13.41
N VAL A 31 -5.49 -6.88 -13.99
CA VAL A 31 -5.94 -5.88 -14.95
C VAL A 31 -5.62 -6.34 -16.36
N TYR A 32 -6.21 -5.70 -17.38
CA TYR A 32 -6.04 -6.14 -18.77
C TYR A 32 -5.48 -5.02 -19.64
N TYR A 33 -4.42 -5.34 -20.38
CA TYR A 33 -3.90 -4.51 -21.45
C TYR A 33 -3.92 -5.30 -22.76
N LYS A 34 -4.61 -4.77 -23.80
CA LYS A 34 -4.80 -5.46 -25.09
C LYS A 34 -5.26 -6.93 -24.91
N ARG A 35 -6.30 -7.14 -24.09
CA ARG A 35 -6.87 -8.47 -23.76
C ARG A 35 -5.90 -9.45 -23.08
N THR A 36 -4.75 -8.97 -22.61
CA THR A 36 -3.79 -9.78 -21.86
C THR A 36 -3.85 -9.42 -20.39
N PRO A 37 -3.87 -10.40 -19.48
CA PRO A 37 -3.78 -10.14 -18.05
C PRO A 37 -2.41 -9.53 -17.68
N VAL A 38 -2.45 -8.54 -16.80
CA VAL A 38 -1.32 -7.85 -16.20
C VAL A 38 -1.54 -7.92 -14.69
N TYR A 39 -0.49 -8.31 -13.98
CA TYR A 39 -0.53 -8.34 -12.52
C TYR A 39 -0.38 -6.92 -11.99
N TRP A 40 -1.27 -6.50 -11.09
CA TRP A 40 -1.17 -5.22 -10.41
C TRP A 40 -1.54 -5.35 -8.94
N GLU A 41 -0.61 -5.00 -8.06
CA GLU A 41 -0.81 -4.97 -6.63
C GLU A 41 -0.61 -3.54 -6.15
N HIS A 42 -1.61 -2.97 -5.48
CA HIS A 42 -1.57 -1.59 -5.02
C HIS A 42 -2.33 -1.41 -3.72
N GLY A 43 -2.04 -0.31 -3.04
CA GLY A 43 -2.74 0.01 -1.81
C GLY A 43 -1.97 0.98 -0.92
N ASN A 44 -2.22 0.84 0.37
CA ASN A 44 -1.45 1.56 1.39
C ASN A 44 -1.13 0.70 2.60
N TRP A 45 0.01 1.01 3.23
CA TRP A 45 0.36 0.51 4.55
C TRP A 45 -0.04 1.56 5.57
N GLY A 46 -1.04 1.19 6.36
CA GLY A 46 -1.59 1.94 7.48
C GLY A 46 -1.82 3.43 7.25
N LYS A 47 -2.32 3.81 6.06
CA LYS A 47 -2.55 5.21 5.63
C LYS A 47 -1.32 6.11 5.61
N VAL A 48 -0.11 5.59 5.87
CA VAL A 48 1.14 6.38 5.93
C VAL A 48 2.00 6.18 4.69
N ARG A 49 1.81 5.11 3.94
CA ARG A 49 2.62 4.82 2.75
C ARG A 49 1.74 4.25 1.64
N SER A 50 1.81 4.84 0.45
CA SER A 50 1.19 4.27 -0.75
C SER A 50 2.20 3.42 -1.51
N TYR A 51 1.71 2.37 -2.18
CA TYR A 51 2.52 1.55 -3.06
C TYR A 51 1.74 1.10 -4.31
N SER A 52 2.49 0.76 -5.36
CA SER A 52 1.99 0.23 -6.63
C SER A 52 3.06 -0.66 -7.28
N ASN A 53 2.75 -1.94 -7.45
CA ASN A 53 3.60 -2.98 -8.01
C ASN A 53 2.93 -3.57 -9.25
N VAL A 54 3.55 -3.42 -10.42
CA VAL A 54 3.01 -3.94 -11.69
C VAL A 54 3.97 -4.95 -12.26
N GLN A 55 3.44 -6.03 -12.83
CA GLN A 55 4.23 -6.98 -13.58
C GLN A 55 3.50 -7.43 -14.85
N SER A 56 4.25 -7.47 -15.95
CA SER A 56 3.85 -8.17 -17.16
C SER A 56 5.03 -8.92 -17.77
N HIS A 57 4.79 -10.17 -18.17
CA HIS A 57 5.73 -10.95 -19.00
C HIS A 57 5.67 -10.58 -20.49
N ARG A 58 4.67 -9.78 -20.93
CA ARG A 58 4.43 -9.48 -22.36
C ARG A 58 4.75 -8.05 -22.76
N TYR A 59 4.63 -7.09 -21.84
CA TYR A 59 4.77 -5.67 -22.13
C TYR A 59 5.83 -4.98 -21.28
N THR A 60 6.39 -3.90 -21.82
CA THR A 60 7.12 -2.93 -21.00
C THR A 60 6.08 -2.20 -20.16
N HIS A 61 6.34 -2.04 -18.86
CA HIS A 61 5.33 -1.54 -17.94
C HIS A 61 5.94 -0.64 -16.89
N SER A 62 5.10 0.16 -16.25
CA SER A 62 5.48 1.03 -15.15
C SER A 62 4.34 1.15 -14.15
N SER A 63 4.69 1.52 -12.93
CA SER A 63 3.77 1.83 -11.85
C SER A 63 4.06 3.21 -11.25
N THR A 64 3.02 3.82 -10.69
CA THR A 64 3.10 5.09 -9.98
C THR A 64 2.38 4.98 -8.64
N ALA A 65 2.95 5.54 -7.57
CA ALA A 65 2.33 5.63 -6.25
C ALA A 65 2.39 7.09 -5.78
N ASN A 66 1.23 7.73 -5.62
CA ASN A 66 1.07 9.14 -5.25
C ASN A 66 2.02 10.10 -6.01
N GLY A 67 2.16 9.88 -7.32
CA GLY A 67 2.99 10.69 -8.22
C GLY A 67 4.45 10.22 -8.36
N VAL A 68 4.92 9.29 -7.52
CA VAL A 68 6.26 8.72 -7.65
C VAL A 68 6.26 7.64 -8.72
N PHE A 69 7.07 7.84 -9.76
CA PHE A 69 7.19 6.95 -10.91
C PHE A 69 8.29 5.91 -10.71
N SER A 70 7.99 4.64 -10.99
CA SER A 70 8.96 3.53 -10.90
C SER A 70 9.98 3.46 -12.05
N GLY A 71 9.76 4.24 -13.11
CA GLY A 71 10.45 4.05 -14.38
C GLY A 71 9.81 2.95 -15.23
N TRP A 72 10.04 3.00 -16.53
CA TRP A 72 9.67 1.89 -17.43
C TRP A 72 10.56 0.68 -17.15
N LYS A 73 9.95 -0.47 -16.89
CA LYS A 73 10.63 -1.76 -16.74
C LYS A 73 10.34 -2.67 -17.92
N LYS A 74 11.36 -3.46 -18.28
CA LYS A 74 11.25 -4.49 -19.32
C LYS A 74 10.29 -5.59 -18.88
N LYS A 75 9.82 -6.36 -19.87
CA LYS A 75 9.01 -7.57 -19.67
C LYS A 75 9.68 -8.49 -18.64
N GLY A 76 8.89 -9.05 -17.74
CA GLY A 76 9.38 -9.97 -16.70
C GLY A 76 9.92 -9.27 -15.45
N VAL A 77 10.25 -7.98 -15.48
CA VAL A 77 10.82 -7.25 -14.34
C VAL A 77 9.74 -6.40 -13.66
N THR A 78 9.43 -6.69 -12.41
CA THR A 78 8.42 -5.94 -11.64
C THR A 78 8.76 -4.45 -11.55
N ALA A 79 7.82 -3.59 -11.94
CA ALA A 79 7.85 -2.16 -11.68
C ALA A 79 7.27 -1.87 -10.30
N LYS A 80 8.06 -1.23 -9.42
CA LYS A 80 7.67 -0.94 -8.03
C LYS A 80 7.78 0.55 -7.76
N ALA A 81 6.70 1.14 -7.27
CA ALA A 81 6.64 2.53 -6.81
C ALA A 81 6.08 2.53 -5.38
N SER A 82 6.67 3.35 -4.51
CA SER A 82 6.12 3.58 -3.18
C SER A 82 6.55 4.93 -2.66
N THR A 83 5.70 5.57 -1.86
CA THR A 83 6.02 6.84 -1.23
C THR A 83 5.25 7.05 0.07
N TRP A 84 5.81 7.85 0.96
CA TRP A 84 5.12 8.28 2.17
C TRP A 84 3.98 9.24 1.79
N ILE A 85 2.86 9.08 2.48
CA ILE A 85 1.67 9.92 2.35
C ILE A 85 1.25 10.37 3.75
N SER A 86 0.69 11.57 3.86
CA SER A 86 0.08 12.01 5.11
C SER A 86 -1.12 11.10 5.45
N PRO A 87 -1.40 10.81 6.74
CA PRO A 87 -2.51 9.95 7.17
C PRO A 87 -3.90 10.37 6.65
N THR A 88 -4.06 11.65 6.31
CA THR A 88 -5.27 12.26 5.77
C THR A 88 -5.37 12.20 4.24
N LYS A 89 -4.27 11.84 3.55
CA LYS A 89 -4.20 11.82 2.09
C LYS A 89 -4.61 10.44 1.58
N LYS A 90 -5.46 10.40 0.54
CA LYS A 90 -5.79 9.14 -0.13
C LYS A 90 -4.58 8.61 -0.90
N ALA A 91 -4.35 7.30 -0.80
CA ALA A 91 -3.38 6.61 -1.64
C ALA A 91 -3.90 6.56 -3.07
N THR A 92 -3.07 6.95 -4.04
CA THR A 92 -3.39 6.86 -5.46
C THR A 92 -2.32 6.03 -6.16
N ALA A 93 -2.77 5.03 -6.90
CA ALA A 93 -1.89 4.14 -7.63
C ALA A 93 -2.31 4.09 -9.10
N TYR A 94 -1.33 4.08 -9.98
CA TYR A 94 -1.52 3.89 -11.41
C TYR A 94 -0.56 2.83 -11.93
N TRP A 95 -0.93 2.24 -13.06
CA TRP A 95 -0.13 1.31 -13.83
C TRP A 95 -0.25 1.65 -15.31
N ASP A 96 0.81 1.38 -16.05
CA ASP A 96 0.84 1.55 -17.50
C ASP A 96 1.56 0.38 -18.17
N CYS A 97 1.14 0.07 -19.39
CA CYS A 97 1.78 -0.89 -20.28
C CYS A 97 2.00 -0.27 -21.66
N LYS A 98 3.11 -0.65 -22.31
CA LYS A 98 3.38 -0.33 -23.71
C LYS A 98 4.07 -1.50 -24.42
N GLY A 99 3.78 -1.62 -25.71
CA GLY A 99 4.30 -2.65 -26.60
C GLY A 99 3.29 -3.05 -27.65
#